data_AF-A0A7W5PMX0-F1
#
_entry.id   AF-A0A7W5PMX0-F1
#
_cell.length_a   1.000
_cell.length_b   1.000
_cell.length_c   1.000
_cell.angle_alpha   90.00
_cell.angle_beta   90.00
_cell.angle_gamma   90.00
#
_symmetry.space_group_name_H-M   'P 1'
#
loop_
_entity.id
_entity.type
_entity.pdbx_description
1 polymer ?
#
loop_
_entity_poly.entity_id
_entity_poly.type
_entity_poly.pdbx_seq_one_letter_code
_entity_poly.pdbx_strand_id
1 'polypeptide(L)'
;MTTIVPTSYYSTRHSSYDKANSTTSGEVYSGISSGRESTTETTGSRQSDEPIDPRPSVATVKFMGQVITVTKLAVDLKPINISELPEDEYQSFIEGEAARIVANRQYLERQYTHFPEPPDLSNYPGNKPYATVSIGGRVVATIFNDGGVQTNDNALGLKLRDVLKGSVNGTNGPDLAQDRADQIAAMLGGKISKSRTALTQIQYAALPPIVTEPPTVDYQAMMGDPLYAQLQRQADKLETWKQQREIFLSQQQATIQE
;
A
#
# COMPACT_ATOMS: atom_id res chain seq x y z
N MET A 1 -20.99 -17.21 20.20
CA MET A 1 -21.54 -17.11 18.83
C MET A 1 -20.70 -16.10 18.09
N THR A 2 -19.85 -16.56 17.18
CA THR A 2 -18.91 -15.69 16.45
C THR A 2 -19.44 -15.50 15.04
N THR A 3 -19.95 -14.31 14.75
CA THR A 3 -20.52 -13.97 13.44
C THR A 3 -19.38 -13.61 12.50
N ILE A 4 -19.07 -14.51 11.56
CA ILE A 4 -18.14 -14.27 10.46
C ILE A 4 -18.87 -13.44 9.42
N VAL A 5 -18.44 -12.19 9.24
CA VAL A 5 -18.93 -11.32 8.17
C VAL A 5 -18.17 -11.68 6.88
N PRO A 6 -18.83 -12.04 5.77
CA PRO A 6 -18.13 -12.34 4.52
C PRO A 6 -17.61 -11.05 3.89
N THR A 7 -16.28 -10.95 3.74
CA THR A 7 -15.64 -9.90 2.94
C THR A 7 -15.66 -10.33 1.47
N SER A 8 -16.48 -9.66 0.66
CA SER A 8 -16.59 -9.90 -0.78
C SER A 8 -15.35 -9.38 -1.50
N TYR A 9 -14.51 -10.28 -2.02
CA TYR A 9 -13.39 -9.92 -2.88
C TYR A 9 -13.86 -9.80 -4.33
N TYR A 10 -13.98 -8.56 -4.84
CA TYR A 10 -14.07 -8.29 -6.27
C TYR A 10 -12.66 -8.25 -6.86
N SER A 11 -12.30 -9.26 -7.67
CA SER A 11 -11.09 -9.24 -8.49
C SER A 11 -11.45 -8.81 -9.90
N THR A 12 -11.07 -7.59 -10.28
CA THR A 12 -10.94 -7.18 -11.68
C THR A 12 -9.45 -7.10 -11.99
N ARG A 13 -8.90 -8.13 -12.64
CA ARG A 13 -7.55 -8.06 -13.20
C ARG A 13 -7.62 -8.11 -14.72
N HIS A 14 -7.48 -6.94 -15.34
CA HIS A 14 -6.95 -6.83 -16.68
C HIS A 14 -5.42 -6.92 -16.61
N SER A 15 -4.87 -7.95 -17.23
CA SER A 15 -3.45 -8.02 -17.57
C SER A 15 -3.19 -7.04 -18.72
N SER A 16 -2.53 -5.93 -18.41
CA SER A 16 -1.81 -5.12 -19.38
C SER A 16 -0.36 -5.11 -18.92
N TYR A 17 0.48 -5.79 -19.68
CA TYR A 17 1.93 -5.68 -19.60
C TYR A 17 2.33 -4.28 -20.07
N ASP A 18 2.39 -3.33 -19.14
CA ASP A 18 3.14 -2.09 -19.30
C ASP A 18 4.32 -2.08 -18.34
N LYS A 19 5.46 -2.58 -18.84
CA LYS A 19 6.77 -2.40 -18.23
C LYS A 19 7.27 -1.01 -18.66
N ALA A 20 6.76 0.03 -18.01
CA ALA A 20 7.26 1.39 -18.16
C ALA A 20 7.32 2.08 -16.78
N ASN A 21 8.56 2.33 -16.35
CA ASN A 21 9.00 3.16 -15.24
C ASN A 21 7.95 4.05 -14.55
N SER A 22 7.70 3.77 -13.26
CA SER A 22 7.13 4.73 -12.32
C SER A 22 7.65 4.43 -10.91
N THR A 23 8.83 4.99 -10.65
CA THR A 23 9.29 5.55 -9.38
C THR A 23 9.20 4.68 -8.13
N THR A 24 10.29 3.96 -7.92
CA THR A 24 10.93 3.62 -6.65
C THR A 24 10.66 4.67 -5.54
N SER A 25 9.76 4.37 -4.59
CA SER A 25 9.75 5.01 -3.27
C SER A 25 10.77 4.28 -2.39
N GLY A 26 12.04 4.44 -2.73
CA GLY A 26 13.15 3.69 -2.15
C GLY A 26 14.49 4.36 -2.43
N GLU A 27 14.54 5.69 -2.36
CA GLU A 27 15.81 6.44 -2.37
C GLU A 27 15.68 7.68 -1.48
N VAL A 28 15.91 7.51 -0.17
CA VAL A 28 16.43 8.60 0.68
C VAL A 28 17.45 8.01 1.65
N TYR A 29 18.44 7.27 1.15
CA TYR A 29 19.69 7.00 1.89
C TYR A 29 20.79 6.61 0.91
N SER A 30 21.30 7.56 0.13
CA SER A 30 22.71 7.54 -0.25
C SER A 30 23.13 8.92 -0.78
N GLY A 31 24.31 9.38 -0.36
CA GLY A 31 25.05 10.43 -1.05
C GLY A 31 25.22 11.74 -0.30
N ILE A 32 26.14 11.77 0.69
CA ILE A 32 27.12 12.86 0.74
C ILE A 32 28.49 12.23 1.01
N SER A 33 29.26 12.06 -0.05
CA SER A 33 30.70 11.85 0.05
C SER A 33 31.41 13.18 0.23
N SER A 34 32.35 13.18 1.19
CA SER A 34 33.68 13.78 1.11
C SER A 34 33.83 15.26 0.69
N GLY A 35 34.32 16.07 1.63
CA GLY A 35 35.02 17.31 1.33
C GLY A 35 35.57 18.05 2.56
N ARG A 36 36.82 17.74 2.93
CA ARG A 36 37.80 18.53 3.72
C ARG A 36 37.51 18.77 5.21
N GLU A 37 38.20 18.04 6.11
CA GLU A 37 39.55 18.31 6.68
C GLU A 37 39.58 19.44 7.72
N SER A 38 39.70 19.10 9.01
CA SER A 38 40.99 19.19 9.73
C SER A 38 40.84 18.82 11.22
N THR A 39 41.68 17.87 11.69
CA THR A 39 42.48 17.83 12.94
C THR A 39 41.86 18.37 14.25
N THR A 40 41.93 17.74 15.44
CA THR A 40 42.95 16.89 16.08
C THR A 40 42.43 16.41 17.46
N GLU A 41 42.87 15.21 17.85
CA GLU A 41 43.26 14.67 19.17
C GLU A 41 42.72 15.19 20.54
N THR A 42 42.18 14.23 21.29
CA THR A 42 42.61 13.70 22.62
C THR A 42 42.99 14.62 23.81
N THR A 43 42.36 14.29 24.96
CA THR A 43 42.79 14.46 26.38
C THR A 43 42.85 15.84 27.02
N GLY A 44 42.22 15.96 28.20
CA GLY A 44 42.66 16.86 29.27
C GLY A 44 41.54 17.49 30.08
N SER A 45 41.38 17.05 31.33
CA SER A 45 40.67 17.80 32.38
C SER A 45 41.25 19.22 32.50
N ARG A 46 40.38 20.23 32.46
CA ARG A 46 40.63 21.55 33.06
C ARG A 46 39.32 22.27 33.34
N GLN A 47 39.10 22.61 34.61
CA GLN A 47 38.21 23.68 35.02
C GLN A 47 38.69 24.98 34.39
N SER A 48 37.78 25.70 33.75
CA SER A 48 37.88 27.14 33.57
C SER A 48 36.48 27.72 33.47
N ASP A 49 36.17 28.61 34.41
CA ASP A 49 35.04 29.53 34.39
C ASP A 49 35.03 30.31 33.06
N GLU A 50 34.00 30.11 32.24
CA GLU A 50 33.59 31.07 31.21
C GLU A 50 32.13 31.50 31.45
N PRO A 51 31.80 32.77 31.23
CA PRO A 51 30.46 33.28 31.48
C PRO A 51 29.49 32.70 30.46
N ILE A 52 28.40 32.12 30.97
CA ILE A 52 27.28 31.59 30.19
C ILE A 52 26.80 32.68 29.21
N ASP A 53 27.00 32.46 27.91
CA ASP A 53 26.40 33.29 26.86
C ASP A 53 24.86 33.14 26.96
N PRO A 54 24.09 34.22 27.23
CA PRO A 54 22.64 34.16 27.40
C PRO A 54 21.88 33.99 26.07
N ARG A 55 22.58 33.83 24.95
CA ARG A 55 21.96 33.64 23.65
C ARG A 55 21.35 32.24 23.53
N PRO A 56 20.07 32.13 23.16
CA PRO A 56 19.42 30.83 23.02
C PRO A 56 20.07 30.02 21.90
N SER A 57 20.61 28.85 22.24
CA SER A 57 21.05 27.86 21.27
C SER A 57 19.83 27.28 20.54
N VAL A 58 19.79 27.48 19.22
CA VAL A 58 18.73 26.96 18.35
C VAL A 58 19.15 25.57 17.88
N ALA A 59 18.36 24.55 18.21
CA ALA A 59 18.50 23.24 17.60
C ALA A 59 17.41 23.05 16.54
N THR A 60 17.85 22.81 15.30
CA THR A 60 16.96 22.49 14.21
C THR A 60 16.87 20.98 14.10
N VAL A 61 15.70 20.40 14.41
CA VAL A 61 15.46 18.96 14.25
C VAL A 61 14.44 18.77 13.13
N LYS A 62 14.82 18.03 12.09
CA LYS A 62 13.91 17.67 11.00
C LYS A 62 13.10 16.45 11.41
N PHE A 63 11.78 16.65 11.58
CA PHE A 63 10.82 15.56 11.73
C PHE A 63 9.91 15.54 10.51
N MET A 64 9.86 14.41 9.80
CA MET A 64 8.97 14.15 8.65
C MET A 64 8.91 15.28 7.60
N GLY A 65 10.05 15.87 7.25
CA GLY A 65 10.12 16.92 6.21
C GLY A 65 9.67 18.32 6.64
N GLN A 66 9.19 18.49 7.87
CA GLN A 66 8.92 19.80 8.46
C GLN A 66 10.08 20.24 9.37
N VAL A 67 10.50 21.49 9.20
CA VAL A 67 11.53 22.11 10.03
C VAL A 67 10.85 22.70 11.26
N ILE A 68 10.96 22.00 12.39
CA ILE A 68 10.52 22.54 13.68
C ILE A 68 11.74 23.23 14.31
N THR A 69 11.65 24.55 14.43
CA THR A 69 12.68 25.33 15.13
C THR A 69 12.40 25.23 16.62
N VAL A 70 13.16 24.39 17.32
CA VAL A 70 13.00 24.20 18.77
C VAL A 70 13.90 25.20 19.48
N THR A 71 13.33 26.35 19.84
CA THR A 71 14.01 27.38 20.63
C THR A 71 13.88 27.03 22.12
N LYS A 72 14.76 26.13 22.61
CA LYS A 72 15.22 25.93 24.01
C LYS A 72 15.68 24.48 24.24
N LEU A 73 16.99 24.21 24.11
CA LEU A 73 17.65 23.08 24.77
C LEU A 73 18.30 23.54 26.08
N ALA A 74 17.45 23.82 27.05
CA ALA A 74 17.76 23.86 28.49
C ALA A 74 16.43 24.02 29.23
N VAL A 75 15.52 23.07 29.02
CA VAL A 75 14.33 22.93 29.87
C VAL A 75 14.37 21.50 30.35
N ASP A 76 14.42 21.37 31.66
CA ASP A 76 14.11 20.19 32.43
C ASP A 76 12.76 19.62 31.93
N LEU A 77 12.80 18.80 30.88
CA LEU A 77 11.62 18.17 30.28
C LEU A 77 11.17 17.10 31.28
N LYS A 78 10.40 17.53 32.28
CA LYS A 78 9.69 16.60 33.16
C LYS A 78 8.94 15.60 32.28
N PRO A 79 9.03 14.29 32.55
CA PRO A 79 8.26 13.31 31.81
C PRO A 79 6.78 13.72 31.86
N ILE A 80 6.19 13.95 30.68
CA ILE A 80 4.78 14.33 30.57
C ILE A 80 3.97 13.16 31.14
N ASN A 81 3.18 13.42 32.19
CA ASN A 81 2.29 12.41 32.73
C ASN A 81 1.06 12.32 31.83
N ILE A 82 1.10 11.41 30.87
CA ILE A 82 0.05 11.16 29.88
C ILE A 82 -1.31 10.99 30.57
N SER A 83 -1.34 10.30 31.71
CA SER A 83 -2.55 9.96 32.46
C SER A 83 -3.22 11.15 33.13
N GLU A 84 -2.52 12.27 33.30
CA GLU A 84 -3.03 13.51 33.91
C GLU A 84 -3.43 14.56 32.86
N LEU A 85 -3.22 14.28 31.55
CA LEU A 85 -3.55 15.22 30.49
C LEU A 85 -5.05 15.59 30.48
N PRO A 86 -5.41 16.76 29.91
CA PRO A 86 -6.78 17.06 29.53
C PRO A 86 -7.38 15.90 28.71
N GLU A 87 -8.68 15.65 28.88
CA GLU A 87 -9.33 14.46 28.30
C GLU A 87 -9.17 14.40 26.77
N ASP A 88 -9.31 15.53 26.08
CA ASP A 88 -9.14 15.63 24.64
C ASP A 88 -7.69 15.34 24.20
N GLU A 89 -6.70 15.88 24.91
CA GLU A 89 -5.28 15.59 24.65
C GLU A 89 -4.92 14.13 24.95
N TYR A 90 -5.45 13.58 26.05
CA TYR A 90 -5.27 12.18 26.43
C TYR A 90 -5.84 11.23 25.37
N GLN A 91 -7.09 11.45 24.94
CA GLN A 91 -7.72 10.62 23.92
C GLN A 91 -6.97 10.70 22.59
N SER A 92 -6.62 11.92 22.15
CA SER A 92 -5.85 12.10 20.92
C SER A 92 -4.51 11.36 20.97
N PHE A 93 -3.82 11.38 22.11
CA PHE A 93 -2.58 10.66 22.30
C PHE A 93 -2.76 9.13 22.25
N ILE A 94 -3.73 8.59 22.99
CA ILE A 94 -4.00 7.14 23.03
C ILE A 94 -4.43 6.61 21.67
N GLU A 95 -5.32 7.32 20.98
CA GLU A 95 -5.77 6.97 19.63
C GLU A 95 -4.61 7.02 18.63
N GLY A 96 -3.78 8.06 18.69
CA GLY A 96 -2.60 8.20 17.83
C GLY A 96 -1.60 7.05 18.02
N GLU A 97 -1.30 6.69 19.26
CA GLU A 97 -0.38 5.59 19.56
C GLU A 97 -0.98 4.23 19.18
N ALA A 98 -2.27 4.01 19.45
CA ALA A 98 -2.97 2.79 19.03
C ALA A 98 -2.99 2.63 17.50
N ALA A 99 -3.31 3.71 16.77
CA ALA A 99 -3.29 3.71 15.32
C ALA A 99 -1.89 3.42 14.76
N ARG A 100 -0.84 3.96 15.40
CA ARG A 100 0.56 3.67 15.02
C ARG A 100 0.92 2.21 15.23
N ILE A 101 0.53 1.60 16.35
CA ILE A 101 0.77 0.18 16.62
C ILE A 101 0.06 -0.69 15.56
N VAL A 102 -1.20 -0.37 15.25
CA VAL A 102 -1.96 -1.09 14.22
C VAL A 102 -1.32 -0.96 12.85
N ALA A 103 -0.93 0.26 12.44
CA ALA A 103 -0.30 0.50 11.15
C ALA A 103 1.05 -0.25 11.02
N ASN A 104 1.87 -0.24 12.07
CA ASN A 104 3.14 -0.97 12.07
C ASN A 104 2.95 -2.49 12.08
N ARG A 105 1.90 -3.00 12.74
CA ARG A 105 1.54 -4.42 12.68
C ARG A 105 1.10 -4.81 11.27
N GLN A 106 0.27 -4.01 10.61
CA GLN A 106 -0.12 -4.23 9.22
C GLN A 106 1.07 -4.15 8.27
N TYR A 107 2.03 -3.26 8.54
CA TYR A 107 3.29 -3.21 7.81
C TYR A 107 4.06 -4.51 7.94
N LEU A 108 4.23 -5.03 9.17
CA LEU A 108 4.88 -6.33 9.39
C LEU A 108 4.15 -7.46 8.69
N GLU A 109 2.83 -7.57 8.84
CA GLU A 109 2.03 -8.60 8.16
C GLU A 109 2.27 -8.57 6.65
N ARG A 110 2.32 -7.38 6.02
CA ARG A 110 2.63 -7.24 4.59
C ARG A 110 4.05 -7.68 4.23
N GLN A 111 5.05 -7.34 5.05
CA GLN A 111 6.44 -7.75 4.82
C GLN A 111 6.61 -9.27 4.88
N TYR A 112 5.87 -9.92 5.78
CA TYR A 112 5.89 -11.37 5.97
C TYR A 112 4.78 -12.11 5.21
N THR A 113 4.03 -11.40 4.36
CA THR A 113 3.06 -12.02 3.45
C THR A 113 3.80 -12.60 2.26
N HIS A 114 3.69 -13.91 2.11
CA HIS A 114 4.13 -14.65 0.96
C HIS A 114 3.00 -14.66 -0.06
N PHE A 115 3.27 -14.03 -1.21
CA PHE A 115 2.39 -14.12 -2.36
C PHE A 115 2.83 -15.32 -3.20
N PRO A 116 1.98 -16.33 -3.39
CA PRO A 116 2.32 -17.45 -4.24
C PRO A 116 2.57 -16.97 -5.67
N GLU A 117 3.44 -17.67 -6.39
CA GLU A 117 3.67 -17.37 -7.80
C GLU A 117 2.35 -17.48 -8.57
N PRO A 118 2.00 -16.49 -9.41
CA PRO A 118 0.82 -16.59 -10.26
C PRO A 118 0.93 -17.85 -11.13
N PRO A 119 -0.19 -18.56 -11.37
CA PRO A 119 -0.17 -19.72 -12.27
C PRO A 119 0.29 -19.29 -13.67
N ASP A 120 1.01 -20.17 -14.37
CA ASP A 120 1.36 -19.93 -15.77
C ASP A 120 0.11 -20.02 -16.65
N LEU A 121 -0.37 -18.87 -17.10
CA LEU A 121 -1.53 -18.73 -17.98
C LEU A 121 -1.17 -18.57 -19.46
N SER A 122 0.10 -18.75 -19.84
CA SER A 122 0.56 -18.59 -21.23
C SER A 122 -0.18 -19.49 -22.21
N ASN A 123 -0.58 -20.68 -21.75
CA ASN A 123 -1.32 -21.68 -22.53
C ASN A 123 -2.81 -21.78 -22.18
N TYR A 124 -3.31 -20.93 -21.28
CA TYR A 124 -4.72 -20.95 -20.92
C TYR A 124 -5.60 -20.60 -22.13
N PRO A 125 -6.57 -21.45 -22.54
CA PRO A 125 -7.39 -21.21 -23.73
C PRO A 125 -8.20 -19.92 -23.69
N GLY A 126 -8.60 -19.45 -22.50
CA GLY A 126 -9.29 -18.18 -22.31
C GLY A 126 -8.48 -16.95 -22.76
N ASN A 127 -7.14 -17.04 -22.73
CA ASN A 127 -6.25 -15.96 -23.14
C ASN A 127 -5.82 -16.07 -24.61
N LYS A 128 -6.31 -17.07 -25.35
CA LYS A 128 -6.01 -17.20 -26.78
C LYS A 128 -6.91 -16.28 -27.61
N PRO A 129 -6.47 -15.84 -28.80
CA PRO A 129 -7.26 -14.96 -29.65
C PRO A 129 -8.61 -15.58 -30.01
N TYR A 130 -9.68 -14.81 -29.85
CA TYR A 130 -11.01 -15.10 -30.39
C TYR A 130 -11.15 -14.56 -31.81
N ALA A 131 -10.80 -13.29 -32.03
CA ALA A 131 -10.90 -12.65 -33.34
C ALA A 131 -9.88 -11.52 -33.49
N THR A 132 -9.69 -11.07 -34.72
CA THR A 132 -8.93 -9.85 -35.04
C THR A 132 -9.82 -8.91 -35.86
N VAL A 133 -9.64 -7.61 -35.66
CA VAL A 133 -10.24 -6.56 -36.51
C VAL A 133 -9.14 -5.92 -37.32
N SER A 134 -9.36 -5.79 -38.63
CA SER A 134 -8.39 -5.24 -39.56
C SER A 134 -8.97 -4.10 -40.42
N ILE A 135 -8.13 -3.10 -40.71
CA ILE A 135 -8.47 -1.98 -41.61
C ILE A 135 -7.37 -1.92 -42.68
N GLY A 136 -7.76 -1.92 -43.96
CA GLY A 136 -6.78 -1.88 -45.06
C GLY A 136 -5.73 -3.00 -45.00
N GLY A 137 -6.10 -4.18 -44.49
CA GLY A 137 -5.21 -5.34 -44.35
C GLY A 137 -4.29 -5.32 -43.12
N ARG A 138 -4.37 -4.30 -42.24
CA ARG A 138 -3.60 -4.23 -40.99
C ARG A 138 -4.47 -4.57 -39.80
N VAL A 139 -4.00 -5.43 -38.90
CA VAL A 139 -4.69 -5.74 -37.63
C VAL A 139 -4.58 -4.53 -36.70
N VAL A 140 -5.73 -3.98 -36.33
CA VAL A 140 -5.84 -2.82 -35.43
C VAL A 140 -6.26 -3.23 -34.02
N ALA A 141 -6.91 -4.38 -33.88
CA ALA A 141 -7.28 -4.95 -32.59
C ALA A 141 -7.28 -6.48 -32.64
N THR A 142 -6.81 -7.10 -31.56
CA THR A 142 -6.93 -8.53 -31.27
C THR A 142 -7.86 -8.67 -30.07
N ILE A 143 -8.88 -9.50 -30.20
CA ILE A 143 -9.85 -9.80 -29.16
C ILE A 143 -9.62 -11.23 -28.69
N PHE A 144 -9.61 -11.44 -27.38
CA PHE A 144 -9.35 -12.74 -26.74
C PHE A 144 -10.63 -13.43 -26.30
N ASN A 145 -10.55 -14.75 -26.03
CA ASN A 145 -11.71 -15.55 -25.64
C ASN A 145 -12.35 -15.09 -24.32
N ASP A 146 -11.62 -14.46 -23.40
CA ASP A 146 -12.16 -13.85 -22.18
C ASP A 146 -12.92 -12.52 -22.44
N GLY A 147 -12.82 -11.99 -23.65
CA GLY A 147 -13.36 -10.70 -24.07
C GLY A 147 -12.34 -9.56 -24.02
N GLY A 148 -11.10 -9.79 -23.56
CA GLY A 148 -10.04 -8.80 -23.55
C GLY A 148 -9.71 -8.28 -24.95
N VAL A 149 -9.31 -7.01 -25.04
CA VAL A 149 -8.95 -6.36 -26.30
C VAL A 149 -7.53 -5.81 -26.19
N GLN A 150 -6.68 -6.18 -27.16
CA GLN A 150 -5.35 -5.63 -27.33
C GLN A 150 -5.29 -4.85 -28.63
N THR A 151 -4.64 -3.69 -28.60
CA THR A 151 -4.30 -2.90 -29.77
C THR A 151 -2.85 -2.44 -29.68
N ASN A 152 -2.24 -2.15 -30.83
CA ASN A 152 -0.87 -1.64 -30.92
C ASN A 152 -0.80 -0.10 -30.89
N ASP A 153 -1.95 0.58 -30.77
CA ASP A 153 -2.04 2.04 -30.72
C ASP A 153 -2.66 2.48 -29.37
N ASN A 154 -1.88 3.19 -28.56
CA ASN A 154 -2.30 3.65 -27.25
C ASN A 154 -3.49 4.63 -27.32
N ALA A 155 -3.53 5.52 -28.31
CA ALA A 155 -4.62 6.48 -28.48
C ALA A 155 -5.93 5.78 -28.86
N LEU A 156 -5.83 4.75 -29.72
CA LEU A 156 -6.96 3.88 -30.02
C LEU A 156 -7.39 3.07 -28.77
N GLY A 157 -6.44 2.55 -28.00
CA GLY A 157 -6.70 1.81 -26.77
C GLY A 157 -7.51 2.62 -25.75
N LEU A 158 -7.17 3.89 -25.56
CA LEU A 158 -7.93 4.79 -24.68
C LEU A 158 -9.36 5.02 -25.16
N LYS A 159 -9.56 5.26 -26.48
CA LYS A 159 -10.89 5.42 -27.06
C LYS A 159 -11.74 4.16 -26.92
N LEU A 160 -11.14 3.00 -27.20
CA LEU A 160 -11.79 1.70 -27.07
C LEU A 160 -12.19 1.43 -25.63
N ARG A 161 -11.33 1.75 -24.66
CA ARG A 161 -11.66 1.60 -23.25
C ARG A 161 -12.93 2.36 -22.88
N ASP A 162 -13.13 3.57 -23.40
CA ASP A 162 -14.32 4.37 -23.07
C ASP A 162 -15.58 3.89 -23.78
N VAL A 163 -15.48 3.46 -25.05
CA VAL A 163 -16.61 2.93 -25.82
C VAL A 163 -17.07 1.57 -25.30
N LEU A 164 -16.12 0.70 -24.93
CA LEU A 164 -16.41 -0.68 -24.52
C LEU A 164 -16.83 -0.80 -23.04
N LYS A 165 -16.85 0.30 -22.26
CA LYS A 165 -17.41 0.35 -20.89
C LYS A 165 -18.90 0.02 -20.84
N GLY A 166 -19.64 0.25 -21.92
CA GLY A 166 -21.07 -0.01 -22.00
C GLY A 166 -21.43 -1.47 -22.30
N SER A 167 -20.48 -2.28 -22.78
CA SER A 167 -20.73 -3.67 -23.21
C SER A 167 -20.78 -4.68 -22.06
N VAL A 168 -20.87 -4.20 -20.81
CA VAL A 168 -20.75 -5.02 -19.60
C VAL A 168 -22.13 -5.57 -19.22
N ASN A 169 -22.72 -6.40 -20.08
CA ASN A 169 -23.93 -7.16 -19.74
C ASN A 169 -23.60 -8.40 -18.86
N GLY A 170 -22.68 -8.25 -17.91
CA GLY A 170 -22.29 -9.30 -16.95
C GLY A 170 -21.68 -10.57 -17.57
N THR A 171 -21.47 -10.62 -18.88
CA THR A 171 -20.93 -11.77 -19.60
C THR A 171 -19.42 -11.63 -19.77
N ASN A 172 -18.67 -12.57 -19.22
CA ASN A 172 -17.28 -12.82 -19.61
C ASN A 172 -17.27 -13.91 -20.69
N GLY A 173 -16.23 -13.96 -21.51
CA GLY A 173 -16.05 -15.04 -22.48
C GLY A 173 -16.36 -14.67 -23.94
N PRO A 174 -16.51 -15.68 -24.81
CA PRO A 174 -16.63 -15.50 -26.26
C PRO A 174 -17.81 -14.64 -26.73
N ASP A 175 -18.93 -14.62 -26.00
CA ASP A 175 -20.06 -13.76 -26.39
C ASP A 175 -19.70 -12.28 -26.25
N LEU A 176 -19.04 -11.90 -25.14
CA LEU A 176 -18.49 -10.56 -24.97
C LEU A 176 -17.40 -10.26 -26.01
N ALA A 177 -16.56 -11.24 -26.33
CA ALA A 177 -15.53 -11.11 -27.36
C ALA A 177 -16.14 -10.79 -28.74
N GLN A 178 -17.25 -11.44 -29.08
CA GLN A 178 -18.00 -11.18 -30.30
C GLN A 178 -18.57 -9.76 -30.31
N ASP A 179 -19.30 -9.38 -29.26
CA ASP A 179 -19.92 -8.05 -29.14
C ASP A 179 -18.88 -6.92 -29.26
N ARG A 180 -17.69 -7.13 -28.66
CA ARG A 180 -16.58 -6.17 -28.75
C ARG A 180 -15.97 -6.13 -30.14
N ALA A 181 -15.78 -7.28 -30.80
CA ALA A 181 -15.30 -7.32 -32.17
C ALA A 181 -16.24 -6.57 -33.13
N ASP A 182 -17.56 -6.75 -32.96
CA ASP A 182 -18.59 -6.09 -33.76
C ASP A 182 -18.61 -4.57 -33.53
N GLN A 183 -18.53 -4.12 -32.27
CA GLN A 183 -18.44 -2.69 -31.95
C GLN A 183 -17.17 -2.04 -32.51
N ILE A 184 -16.02 -2.69 -32.38
CA ILE A 184 -14.75 -2.17 -32.90
C ILE A 184 -14.80 -2.09 -34.43
N ALA A 185 -15.31 -3.13 -35.09
CA ALA A 185 -15.45 -3.16 -36.53
C ALA A 185 -16.42 -2.07 -37.03
N ALA A 186 -17.56 -1.88 -36.37
CA ALA A 186 -18.52 -0.84 -36.70
C ALA A 186 -17.95 0.56 -36.53
N MET A 187 -17.21 0.81 -35.44
CA MET A 187 -16.60 2.12 -35.16
C MET A 187 -15.49 2.47 -36.16
N LEU A 188 -14.70 1.47 -36.57
CA LEU A 188 -13.50 1.69 -37.38
C LEU A 188 -13.69 1.38 -38.87
N GLY A 189 -14.85 0.87 -39.27
CA GLY A 189 -15.05 0.33 -40.62
C GLY A 189 -14.17 -0.88 -40.92
N GLY A 190 -13.82 -1.65 -39.88
CA GLY A 190 -12.90 -2.78 -39.97
C GLY A 190 -13.57 -4.10 -40.36
N LYS A 191 -12.76 -5.08 -40.79
CA LYS A 191 -13.20 -6.46 -41.03
C LYS A 191 -12.81 -7.36 -39.89
N ILE A 192 -13.76 -8.18 -39.41
CA ILE A 192 -13.54 -9.19 -38.38
C ILE A 192 -13.04 -10.48 -39.03
N SER A 193 -12.00 -11.07 -38.47
CA SER A 193 -11.52 -12.40 -38.82
C SER A 193 -11.44 -13.25 -37.55
N LYS A 194 -12.24 -14.31 -37.50
CA LYS A 194 -12.31 -15.23 -36.35
C LYS A 194 -11.08 -16.13 -36.32
N SER A 195 -10.50 -16.31 -35.14
CA SER A 195 -9.31 -17.14 -34.94
C SER A 195 -9.66 -18.63 -34.90
N ARG A 196 -8.71 -19.48 -35.26
CA ARG A 196 -8.79 -20.95 -35.06
C ARG A 196 -8.88 -21.36 -33.58
N THR A 197 -8.48 -20.47 -32.67
CA THR A 197 -8.54 -20.67 -31.22
C THR A 197 -9.81 -20.11 -30.59
N ALA A 198 -10.75 -19.61 -31.40
CA ALA A 198 -12.01 -19.07 -30.91
C ALA A 198 -12.84 -20.18 -30.24
N LEU A 199 -13.23 -19.95 -29.00
CA LEU A 199 -14.12 -20.83 -28.25
C LEU A 199 -15.58 -20.40 -28.44
N THR A 200 -16.51 -21.32 -28.19
CA THR A 200 -17.91 -20.98 -27.91
C THR A 200 -18.08 -20.63 -26.43
N GLN A 201 -19.17 -19.93 -26.09
CA GLN A 201 -19.45 -19.62 -24.68
C GLN A 201 -19.52 -20.87 -23.80
N ILE A 202 -20.09 -21.96 -24.30
CA ILE A 202 -20.16 -23.25 -23.59
C ILE A 202 -18.76 -23.84 -23.37
N GLN A 203 -17.89 -23.80 -24.39
CA GLN A 203 -16.51 -24.27 -24.27
C GLN A 203 -15.70 -23.43 -23.27
N TYR A 204 -15.94 -22.11 -23.25
CA TYR A 204 -15.30 -21.21 -22.30
C TYR A 204 -15.76 -21.47 -20.85
N ALA A 205 -17.07 -21.66 -20.65
CA ALA A 205 -17.63 -21.99 -19.33
C ALA A 205 -17.15 -23.35 -18.79
N ALA A 206 -16.73 -24.26 -19.68
CA ALA A 206 -16.16 -25.56 -19.33
C ALA A 206 -14.64 -25.54 -19.11
N LEU A 207 -13.97 -24.39 -19.21
CA LEU A 207 -12.54 -24.32 -18.95
C LEU A 207 -12.22 -24.64 -17.50
N PRO A 208 -11.06 -25.28 -17.21
CA PRO A 208 -10.61 -25.46 -15.85
C PRO A 208 -10.54 -24.11 -15.12
N PRO A 209 -10.97 -24.05 -13.85
CA PRO A 209 -10.84 -22.84 -13.07
C PRO A 209 -9.36 -22.50 -12.88
N ILE A 210 -9.03 -21.21 -12.93
CA ILE A 210 -7.69 -20.74 -12.58
C ILE A 210 -7.55 -20.82 -11.06
N VAL A 211 -6.82 -21.82 -10.59
CA VAL A 211 -6.53 -21.97 -9.15
C VAL A 211 -5.45 -20.96 -8.78
N THR A 212 -5.78 -20.08 -7.84
CA THR A 212 -4.80 -19.18 -7.22
C THR A 212 -4.75 -19.51 -5.74
N GLU A 213 -3.55 -19.77 -5.23
CA GLU A 213 -3.36 -19.91 -3.79
C GLU A 213 -3.54 -18.54 -3.14
N PRO A 214 -4.21 -18.45 -1.97
CA PRO A 214 -4.29 -17.20 -1.24
C PRO A 214 -2.91 -16.83 -0.69
N PRO A 215 -2.62 -15.52 -0.51
CA PRO A 215 -1.42 -15.10 0.20
C PRO A 215 -1.42 -15.66 1.63
N THR A 216 -0.24 -16.03 2.13
CA THR A 216 -0.07 -16.56 3.49
C THR A 216 0.92 -15.70 4.27
N VAL A 217 0.67 -15.47 5.56
CA VAL A 217 1.58 -14.71 6.43
C VAL A 217 2.46 -15.70 7.18
N ASP A 218 3.78 -15.51 7.13
CA ASP A 218 4.71 -16.26 7.98
C ASP A 218 4.75 -15.62 9.38
N TYR A 219 3.81 -16.04 10.23
CA TYR A 219 3.72 -15.57 11.60
C TYR A 219 4.94 -15.94 12.44
N GLN A 220 5.63 -17.04 12.16
CA GLN A 220 6.80 -17.45 12.94
C GLN A 220 7.98 -16.50 12.68
N ALA A 221 8.26 -16.20 11.42
CA ALA A 221 9.28 -15.23 11.06
C ALA A 221 8.90 -13.81 11.52
N MET A 222 7.62 -13.43 11.41
CA MET A 222 7.14 -12.14 11.88
C MET A 222 7.32 -11.96 13.40
N MET A 223 7.05 -12.99 14.20
CA MET A 223 7.27 -12.95 15.65
C MET A 223 8.75 -12.85 16.05
N GLY A 224 9.65 -13.29 15.15
CA GLY A 224 11.09 -13.14 15.32
C GLY A 224 11.62 -11.73 14.98
N ASP A 225 10.81 -10.87 14.35
CA ASP A 225 11.22 -9.51 13.99
C ASP A 225 11.37 -8.62 15.24
N PRO A 226 12.49 -7.89 15.42
CA PRO A 226 12.65 -6.95 16.54
C PRO A 226 11.55 -5.89 16.65
N LEU A 227 10.97 -5.46 15.53
CA LEU A 227 9.84 -4.53 15.49
C LEU A 227 8.60 -5.15 16.11
N TYR A 228 8.38 -6.45 15.95
CA TYR A 228 7.26 -7.14 16.60
C TYR A 228 7.36 -7.05 18.13
N ALA A 229 8.54 -7.33 18.68
CA ALA A 229 8.80 -7.19 20.12
C ALA A 229 8.68 -5.72 20.60
N GLN A 230 9.08 -4.76 19.77
CA GLN A 230 8.88 -3.33 20.07
C GLN A 230 7.39 -2.98 20.12
N LEU A 231 6.58 -3.47 19.19
CA LEU A 231 5.14 -3.23 19.16
C LEU A 231 4.43 -3.83 20.36
N GLN A 232 4.89 -5.00 20.85
CA GLN A 232 4.40 -5.57 22.11
C GLN A 232 4.67 -4.63 23.29
N ARG A 233 5.91 -4.14 23.43
CA ARG A 233 6.26 -3.17 24.48
C ARG A 233 5.45 -1.87 24.38
N GLN A 234 5.16 -1.40 23.18
CA GLN A 234 4.33 -0.22 22.96
C GLN A 234 2.88 -0.48 23.36
N ALA A 235 2.33 -1.65 23.04
CA ALA A 235 0.99 -2.05 23.46
C ALA A 235 0.88 -2.17 24.98
N ASP A 236 1.86 -2.77 25.65
CA ASP A 236 1.89 -2.86 27.11
C ASP A 236 1.97 -1.48 27.78
N LYS A 237 2.74 -0.56 27.19
CA LYS A 237 2.84 0.82 27.66
C LYS A 237 1.53 1.59 27.48
N LEU A 238 0.85 1.39 26.34
CA LEU A 238 -0.47 1.96 26.08
C LEU A 238 -1.47 1.52 27.15
N GLU A 239 -1.47 0.24 27.50
CA GLU A 239 -2.34 -0.31 28.53
C GLU A 239 -2.00 0.26 29.92
N THR A 240 -0.71 0.40 30.22
CA THR A 240 -0.26 1.03 31.46
C THR A 240 -0.78 2.46 31.59
N TRP A 241 -0.72 3.26 30.53
CA TRP A 241 -1.26 4.62 30.53
C TRP A 241 -2.78 4.65 30.76
N LYS A 242 -3.53 3.69 30.20
CA LYS A 242 -4.97 3.57 30.44
C LYS A 242 -5.30 3.26 31.89
N GLN A 243 -4.61 2.31 32.49
CA GLN A 243 -4.80 1.96 33.90
C GLN A 243 -4.45 3.12 34.83
N GLN A 244 -3.35 3.83 34.54
CA GLN A 244 -2.96 5.02 35.30
C GLN A 244 -4.00 6.13 35.19
N ARG A 245 -4.62 6.32 34.02
CA ARG A 245 -5.72 7.27 33.83
C ARG A 245 -6.93 6.92 34.70
N GLU A 246 -7.33 5.65 34.73
CA GLU A 246 -8.45 5.19 35.58
C GLU A 246 -8.18 5.47 37.06
N ILE A 247 -6.97 5.17 37.53
CA ILE A 247 -6.55 5.46 38.91
C ILE A 247 -6.63 6.97 39.18
N PHE A 248 -6.06 7.80 38.30
CA PHE A 248 -6.07 9.25 38.44
C PHE A 248 -7.50 9.82 38.54
N LEU A 249 -8.40 9.39 37.66
CA LEU A 249 -9.79 9.82 37.66
C LEU A 249 -10.53 9.38 38.94
N SER A 250 -10.27 8.17 39.43
CA SER A 250 -10.87 7.68 40.68
C SER A 250 -10.42 8.49 41.90
N GLN A 251 -9.14 8.89 41.96
CA GLN A 251 -8.59 9.73 43.03
C GLN A 251 -9.19 11.13 42.97
N GLN A 252 -9.31 11.72 41.78
CA GLN A 252 -9.91 13.04 41.60
C GLN A 252 -11.38 13.07 42.06
N GLN A 253 -12.15 12.00 41.78
CA GLN A 253 -13.56 11.91 42.21
C GLN A 253 -13.70 11.79 43.73
N ALA A 254 -12.79 11.08 44.41
CA ALA A 254 -12.80 10.96 45.86
C ALA A 254 -12.50 12.28 46.57
N THR A 255 -11.59 13.10 46.02
CA THR A 255 -11.23 14.41 46.60
C THR A 255 -12.32 15.48 46.46
N ILE A 256 -13.26 15.31 45.52
CA ILE A 256 -14.38 16.26 45.32
C ILE A 256 -15.56 15.98 46.27
N GLN A 257 -15.56 14.82 46.95
CA GLN A 257 -16.64 14.39 47.85
C GLN A 257 -16.37 14.67 49.34
N GLU A 258 -15.20 15.20 49.70
CA GLU A 258 -14.83 15.70 51.04
C GLU A 258 -14.92 17.23 51.12
#